data_AF-A0A848G500-F1
#
_entry.id   AF-A0A848G500-F1
#
_cell.length_a   1.000
_cell.length_b   1.000
_cell.length_c   1.000
_cell.angle_alpha   90.00
_cell.angle_beta   90.00
_cell.angle_gamma   90.00
#
_symmetry.space_group_name_H-M   'P 1'
#
loop_
_entity.id
_entity.type
_entity.pdbx_description
1 polymer ?
#
loop_
_entity_poly.entity_id
_entity_poly.type
_entity_poly.pdbx_seq_one_letter_code
_entity_poly.pdbx_strand_id
1 'polypeptide(L)'
;MPTVAPLARAWRFIPARVLSHLEELAYLWQRRRASVYSDSLTLRDFAYLSERLEAHLQGALVAGEALDGMVAELLASTDRDEVFAAAWALLRSGGGGQVRSVLEAFAKARGPALAGFGEALTLVPLAATEATLRAALAHGSPQHAAWAALALAHHGRLDPAAPELAGVLLHEQADVAELAWRAALCLDTRQAPQARPYAEALRHPDPRVVDAVLQAAVWTGQPWLPDTLRHLAAAPDGRALGWLAALAQPAGQDAVLAQIAERPAAERGPLAARLGSFQALESVLAWMASDDPRLAASATLGWNRMTGLNADGIRGVSPAGDEADPLLLDFPEELVLPDLPKARQQWDAQRARWQAGLRWSRGHDIQGSLSSEAQRWIDLQARWDFGARAALAGQRIIPPPPPV
;
A
#
# COMPACT_ATOMS: atom_id res chain seq x y z
N MET A 1 -4.49 -58.27 -20.13
CA MET A 1 -3.74 -57.13 -19.60
C MET A 1 -4.44 -56.71 -18.31
N PRO A 2 -3.89 -57.00 -17.11
CA PRO A 2 -4.52 -56.53 -15.88
C PRO A 2 -4.27 -55.03 -15.75
N THR A 3 -5.36 -54.26 -15.63
CA THR A 3 -5.34 -52.84 -15.34
C THR A 3 -4.83 -52.67 -13.91
N VAL A 4 -3.57 -52.25 -13.75
CA VAL A 4 -3.02 -51.92 -12.43
C VAL A 4 -3.76 -50.66 -11.97
N ALA A 5 -4.63 -50.79 -10.97
CA ALA A 5 -5.21 -49.64 -10.30
C ALA A 5 -4.07 -48.76 -9.76
N PRO A 6 -4.10 -47.44 -9.98
CA PRO A 6 -3.04 -46.57 -9.48
C PRO A 6 -2.96 -46.72 -7.96
N LEU A 7 -1.75 -47.01 -7.45
CA LEU A 7 -1.48 -47.09 -6.02
C LEU A 7 -1.94 -45.78 -5.36
N ALA A 8 -2.97 -45.87 -4.53
CA ALA A 8 -3.44 -44.73 -3.75
C ALA A 8 -2.28 -44.28 -2.83
N ARG A 9 -1.73 -43.10 -3.10
CA ARG A 9 -0.65 -42.53 -2.28
C ARG A 9 -1.25 -42.21 -0.91
N ALA A 10 -0.81 -42.95 0.12
CA ALA A 10 -1.28 -42.73 1.48
C ALA A 10 -0.65 -41.45 2.04
N TRP A 11 -1.42 -40.37 2.04
CA TRP A 11 -1.01 -39.09 2.62
C TRP A 11 -1.28 -39.07 4.13
N ARG A 12 -0.42 -38.39 4.89
CA ARG A 12 -0.64 -38.12 6.33
C ARG A 12 -1.51 -36.87 6.57
N PHE A 13 -2.04 -36.30 5.50
CA PHE A 13 -2.83 -35.07 5.47
C PHE A 13 -3.89 -35.18 4.37
N ILE A 14 -4.82 -34.22 4.33
CA ILE A 14 -5.87 -34.16 3.31
C ILE A 14 -5.42 -33.20 2.19
N PRO A 15 -5.10 -33.68 0.97
CA PRO A 15 -4.59 -32.83 -0.10
C PRO A 15 -5.48 -31.63 -0.44
N ALA A 16 -6.81 -31.85 -0.50
CA ALA A 16 -7.76 -30.77 -0.77
C ALA A 16 -7.68 -29.64 0.27
N ARG A 17 -7.34 -29.93 1.54
CA ARG A 17 -7.19 -28.89 2.57
C ARG A 17 -5.93 -28.07 2.38
N VAL A 18 -4.83 -28.68 1.90
CA VAL A 18 -3.61 -27.95 1.55
C VAL A 18 -3.88 -26.95 0.42
N LEU A 19 -4.63 -27.36 -0.61
CA LEU A 19 -5.03 -26.46 -1.69
C LEU A 19 -5.92 -25.32 -1.20
N SER A 20 -6.92 -25.59 -0.35
CA SER A 20 -7.73 -24.51 0.25
C SER A 20 -6.90 -23.53 1.09
N HIS A 21 -5.83 -24.00 1.76
CA HIS A 21 -4.92 -23.09 2.47
C HIS A 21 -4.18 -22.16 1.50
N LEU A 22 -3.79 -22.64 0.31
CA LEU A 22 -3.11 -21.83 -0.70
C LEU A 22 -4.06 -20.84 -1.39
N GLU A 23 -5.30 -21.24 -1.67
CA GLU A 23 -6.34 -20.35 -2.19
C GLU A 23 -6.60 -19.18 -1.22
N GLU A 24 -6.78 -19.48 0.06
CA GLU A 24 -6.97 -18.45 1.09
C GLU A 24 -5.70 -17.60 1.27
N LEU A 25 -4.50 -18.19 1.11
CA LEU A 25 -3.24 -17.46 1.15
C LEU A 25 -3.14 -16.44 0.00
N ALA A 26 -3.53 -16.80 -1.22
CA ALA A 26 -3.61 -15.88 -2.36
C ALA A 26 -4.59 -14.73 -2.09
N TYR A 27 -5.81 -15.05 -1.62
CA TYR A 27 -6.82 -14.05 -1.27
C TYR A 27 -6.34 -13.08 -0.18
N LEU A 28 -5.76 -13.59 0.90
CA LEU A 28 -5.26 -12.76 1.99
C LEU A 28 -4.08 -11.89 1.56
N TRP A 29 -3.24 -12.39 0.64
CA TRP A 29 -2.11 -11.62 0.11
C TRP A 29 -2.60 -10.43 -0.71
N GLN A 30 -3.56 -10.66 -1.61
CA GLN A 30 -4.23 -9.59 -2.35
C GLN A 30 -4.78 -8.52 -1.41
N ARG A 31 -5.49 -8.95 -0.36
CA ARG A 31 -6.05 -8.03 0.64
C ARG A 31 -4.96 -7.27 1.40
N ARG A 32 -3.85 -7.91 1.74
CA ARG A 32 -2.74 -7.27 2.46
C ARG A 32 -2.10 -6.16 1.63
N ARG A 33 -1.81 -6.42 0.35
CA ARG A 33 -1.23 -5.42 -0.55
C ARG A 33 -2.15 -4.21 -0.73
N ALA A 34 -3.46 -4.44 -0.88
CA ALA A 34 -4.45 -3.36 -0.95
C ALA A 34 -4.58 -2.56 0.36
N SER A 35 -4.16 -3.13 1.49
CA SER A 35 -4.37 -2.56 2.82
C SER A 35 -3.24 -1.64 3.31
N VAL A 36 -2.08 -1.60 2.64
CA VAL A 36 -0.87 -0.92 3.16
C VAL A 36 -1.14 0.56 3.51
N TYR A 37 -1.91 1.27 2.67
CA TYR A 37 -2.31 2.67 2.89
C TYR A 37 -3.78 2.82 3.25
N SER A 38 -4.39 1.79 3.85
CA SER A 38 -5.80 1.84 4.23
C SER A 38 -6.09 3.00 5.18
N ASP A 39 -7.21 3.65 4.93
CA ASP A 39 -7.78 4.73 5.73
C ASP A 39 -8.77 4.25 6.80
N SER A 40 -9.01 2.93 6.84
CA SER A 40 -9.99 2.27 7.70
C SER A 40 -9.37 1.21 8.59
N LEU A 41 -8.31 0.54 8.13
CA LEU A 41 -7.60 -0.46 8.92
C LEU A 41 -6.54 0.18 9.81
N THR A 42 -6.42 -0.34 11.03
CA THR A 42 -5.36 0.01 11.98
C THR A 42 -4.13 -0.87 11.80
N LEU A 43 -3.03 -0.54 12.47
CA LEU A 43 -1.86 -1.43 12.53
C LEU A 43 -2.19 -2.81 13.10
N ARG A 44 -3.13 -2.88 14.07
CA ARG A 44 -3.56 -4.15 14.67
C ARG A 44 -4.29 -5.02 13.65
N ASP A 45 -5.16 -4.43 12.84
CA ASP A 45 -5.88 -5.17 11.79
C ASP A 45 -4.92 -5.70 10.72
N PHE A 46 -3.91 -4.88 10.37
CA PHE A 46 -2.86 -5.29 9.44
C PHE A 46 -1.96 -6.41 10.00
N ALA A 47 -1.63 -6.35 11.29
CA ALA A 47 -0.90 -7.40 11.98
C ALA A 47 -1.72 -8.71 12.02
N TYR A 48 -3.01 -8.63 12.35
CA TYR A 48 -3.92 -9.78 12.33
C TYR A 48 -4.04 -10.40 10.93
N LEU A 49 -4.07 -9.59 9.87
CA LEU A 49 -4.02 -10.09 8.50
C LEU A 49 -2.71 -10.84 8.20
N SER A 50 -1.59 -10.35 8.73
CA SER A 50 -0.28 -11.02 8.60
C SER A 50 -0.22 -12.33 9.39
N GLU A 51 -0.83 -12.40 10.58
CA GLU A 51 -0.95 -13.64 11.35
C GLU A 51 -1.80 -14.68 10.62
N ARG A 52 -2.89 -14.27 9.96
CA ARG A 52 -3.70 -15.17 9.15
C ARG A 52 -2.92 -15.74 7.96
N LEU A 53 -2.16 -14.90 7.25
CA LEU A 53 -1.28 -15.35 6.16
C LEU A 53 -0.32 -16.44 6.64
N GLU A 54 0.36 -16.23 7.76
CA GLU A 54 1.29 -17.20 8.33
C GLU A 54 0.59 -18.49 8.78
N ALA A 55 -0.62 -18.40 9.36
CA ALA A 55 -1.39 -19.58 9.75
C ALA A 55 -1.80 -20.45 8.54
N HIS A 56 -2.23 -19.81 7.43
CA HIS A 56 -2.55 -20.54 6.20
C HIS A 56 -1.31 -21.13 5.53
N LEU A 57 -0.20 -20.41 5.54
CA LEU A 57 1.08 -20.95 5.12
C LEU A 57 1.45 -22.20 5.93
N GLN A 58 1.38 -22.15 7.26
CA GLN A 58 1.67 -23.31 8.11
C GLN A 58 0.78 -24.51 7.79
N GLY A 59 -0.51 -24.27 7.49
CA GLY A 59 -1.43 -25.31 7.01
C GLY A 59 -0.98 -25.95 5.69
N ALA A 60 -0.47 -25.16 4.74
CA ALA A 60 0.07 -25.67 3.48
C ALA A 60 1.38 -26.46 3.67
N LEU A 61 2.24 -26.02 4.59
CA LEU A 61 3.54 -26.65 4.85
C LEU A 61 3.46 -28.07 5.40
N VAL A 62 2.30 -28.51 5.92
CA VAL A 62 2.06 -29.91 6.33
C VAL A 62 2.29 -30.90 5.18
N ALA A 63 2.16 -30.46 3.93
CA ALA A 63 2.43 -31.29 2.76
C ALA A 63 3.92 -31.68 2.60
N GLY A 64 4.85 -30.90 3.18
CA GLY A 64 6.28 -31.13 3.06
C GLY A 64 6.74 -31.26 1.59
N GLU A 65 7.50 -32.30 1.28
CA GLU A 65 7.99 -32.60 -0.08
C GLU A 65 6.86 -32.80 -1.11
N ALA A 66 5.65 -33.18 -0.66
CA ALA A 66 4.51 -33.37 -1.55
C ALA A 66 4.02 -32.07 -2.18
N LEU A 67 4.33 -30.92 -1.56
CA LEU A 67 3.81 -29.62 -1.94
C LEU A 67 4.16 -29.27 -3.39
N ASP A 68 5.37 -29.61 -3.86
CA ASP A 68 5.85 -29.31 -5.21
C ASP A 68 4.90 -29.85 -6.30
N GLY A 69 4.50 -31.12 -6.18
CA GLY A 69 3.57 -31.74 -7.10
C GLY A 69 2.13 -31.24 -6.95
N MET A 70 1.75 -30.72 -5.78
CA MET A 70 0.40 -30.20 -5.53
C MET A 70 0.22 -28.79 -6.09
N VAL A 71 1.27 -27.97 -6.08
CA VAL A 71 1.19 -26.55 -6.48
C VAL A 71 1.72 -26.30 -7.89
N ALA A 72 2.11 -27.33 -8.64
CA ALA A 72 2.69 -27.19 -9.97
C ALA A 72 1.81 -26.37 -10.92
N GLU A 73 0.49 -26.55 -10.87
CA GLU A 73 -0.46 -25.76 -11.68
C GLU A 73 -0.52 -24.30 -11.23
N LEU A 74 -0.58 -24.04 -9.91
CA LEU A 74 -0.58 -22.69 -9.35
C LEU A 74 0.73 -21.95 -9.64
N LEU A 75 1.87 -22.65 -9.56
CA LEU A 75 3.19 -22.11 -9.88
C LEU A 75 3.33 -21.74 -11.36
N ALA A 76 2.60 -22.43 -12.24
CA ALA A 76 2.53 -22.17 -13.67
C ALA A 76 1.39 -21.22 -14.07
N SER A 77 0.60 -20.74 -13.10
CA SER A 77 -0.51 -19.82 -13.34
C SER A 77 -0.02 -18.47 -13.87
N THR A 78 -0.94 -17.74 -14.49
CA THR A 78 -0.72 -16.34 -14.89
C THR A 78 -1.23 -15.36 -13.85
N ASP A 79 -1.97 -15.83 -12.84
CA ASP A 79 -2.46 -15.02 -11.73
C ASP A 79 -1.33 -14.74 -10.74
N ARG A 80 -1.16 -13.46 -10.37
CA ARG A 80 -0.09 -13.02 -9.46
C ARG A 80 -0.24 -13.67 -8.08
N ASP A 81 -1.45 -13.66 -7.54
CA ASP A 81 -1.69 -13.96 -6.13
C ASP A 81 -1.66 -15.49 -5.90
N GLU A 82 -2.10 -16.29 -6.90
CA GLU A 82 -1.87 -17.75 -6.93
C GLU A 82 -0.39 -18.12 -7.00
N VAL A 83 0.36 -17.47 -7.91
CA VAL A 83 1.80 -17.70 -8.06
C VAL A 83 2.54 -17.32 -6.78
N PHE A 84 2.18 -16.19 -6.16
CA PHE A 84 2.72 -15.79 -4.86
C PHE A 84 2.50 -16.87 -3.80
N ALA A 85 1.26 -17.36 -3.65
CA ALA A 85 0.91 -18.35 -2.64
C ALA A 85 1.72 -19.65 -2.81
N ALA A 86 1.82 -20.15 -4.05
CA ALA A 86 2.60 -21.35 -4.38
C ALA A 86 4.10 -21.14 -4.15
N ALA A 87 4.67 -20.05 -4.69
CA ALA A 87 6.09 -19.76 -4.58
C ALA A 87 6.51 -19.52 -3.12
N TRP A 88 5.71 -18.76 -2.35
CA TRP A 88 6.02 -18.48 -0.95
C TRP A 88 5.98 -19.76 -0.12
N ALA A 89 5.01 -20.64 -0.35
CA ALA A 89 4.92 -21.92 0.36
C ALA A 89 6.11 -22.85 0.06
N LEU A 90 6.52 -22.98 -1.21
CA LEU A 90 7.68 -23.78 -1.63
C LEU A 90 9.02 -23.20 -1.14
N LEU A 91 9.16 -21.87 -1.08
CA LEU A 91 10.35 -21.24 -0.53
C LEU A 91 10.44 -21.43 0.99
N ARG A 92 9.29 -21.39 1.69
CA ARG A 92 9.20 -21.51 3.16
C ARG A 92 9.32 -22.95 3.67
N SER A 93 9.01 -23.95 2.84
CA SER A 93 9.27 -25.36 3.19
C SER A 93 10.76 -25.70 3.26
N GLY A 94 11.61 -24.95 2.54
CA GLY A 94 13.07 -25.01 2.63
C GLY A 94 13.72 -26.21 1.94
N GLY A 95 12.95 -27.07 1.26
CA GLY A 95 13.49 -28.18 0.48
C GLY A 95 14.29 -27.67 -0.73
N GLY A 96 15.55 -28.08 -0.88
CA GLY A 96 16.42 -27.57 -1.96
C GLY A 96 15.88 -27.82 -3.37
N GLY A 97 15.10 -28.88 -3.58
CA GLY A 97 14.37 -29.13 -4.83
C GLY A 97 13.25 -28.12 -5.09
N GLN A 98 12.49 -27.77 -4.06
CA GLN A 98 11.37 -26.84 -4.11
C GLN A 98 11.84 -25.40 -4.33
N VAL A 99 12.90 -24.98 -3.63
CA VAL A 99 13.51 -23.67 -3.86
C VAL A 99 14.00 -23.55 -5.31
N ARG A 100 14.65 -24.59 -5.84
CA ARG A 100 15.11 -24.61 -7.22
C ARG A 100 13.95 -24.53 -8.22
N SER A 101 12.84 -25.24 -8.00
CA SER A 101 11.68 -25.17 -8.91
C SER A 101 11.11 -23.76 -8.98
N VAL A 102 11.00 -23.06 -7.84
CA VAL A 102 10.58 -21.66 -7.78
C VAL A 102 11.55 -20.74 -8.54
N LEU A 103 12.86 -20.89 -8.33
CA LEU A 103 13.87 -20.05 -9.00
C LEU A 103 13.90 -20.27 -10.52
N GLU A 104 13.73 -21.52 -10.98
CA GLU A 104 13.61 -21.85 -12.40
C GLU A 104 12.32 -21.29 -13.03
N ALA A 105 11.21 -21.29 -12.28
CA ALA A 105 9.96 -20.70 -12.72
C ALA A 105 10.04 -19.16 -12.78
N PHE A 106 10.62 -18.53 -11.76
CA PHE A 106 10.88 -17.09 -11.71
C PHE A 106 11.62 -16.60 -12.95
N ALA A 107 12.71 -17.26 -13.35
CA ALA A 107 13.52 -16.86 -14.52
C ALA A 107 12.73 -16.84 -15.85
N LYS A 108 11.65 -17.64 -15.92
CA LYS A 108 10.79 -17.77 -17.12
C LYS A 108 9.54 -16.91 -17.04
N ALA A 109 9.16 -16.47 -15.84
CA ALA A 109 7.91 -15.75 -15.60
C ALA A 109 7.90 -14.36 -16.25
N ARG A 110 6.72 -13.88 -16.60
CA ARG A 110 6.48 -12.54 -17.17
C ARG A 110 5.17 -11.99 -16.61
N GLY A 111 4.97 -10.67 -16.73
CA GLY A 111 3.71 -10.04 -16.38
C GLY A 111 3.30 -10.29 -14.91
N PRO A 112 2.01 -10.51 -14.62
CA PRO A 112 1.53 -10.69 -13.23
C PRO A 112 2.17 -11.87 -12.49
N ALA A 113 2.46 -12.98 -13.17
CA ALA A 113 3.15 -14.12 -12.56
C ALA A 113 4.55 -13.76 -12.05
N LEU A 114 5.31 -12.95 -12.81
CA LEU A 114 6.62 -12.46 -12.36
C LEU A 114 6.50 -11.63 -11.09
N ALA A 115 5.44 -10.83 -10.95
CA ALA A 115 5.18 -10.08 -9.72
C ALA A 115 4.94 -11.02 -8.52
N GLY A 116 4.18 -12.11 -8.70
CA GLY A 116 3.92 -13.07 -7.64
C GLY A 116 5.20 -13.74 -7.13
N PHE A 117 6.09 -14.15 -8.05
CA PHE A 117 7.41 -14.66 -7.69
C PHE A 117 8.29 -13.61 -7.01
N GLY A 118 8.34 -12.39 -7.54
CA GLY A 118 9.15 -11.31 -6.99
C GLY A 118 8.73 -10.92 -5.57
N GLU A 119 7.42 -10.88 -5.30
CA GLU A 119 6.85 -10.66 -3.97
C GLU A 119 7.26 -11.80 -3.01
N ALA A 120 7.10 -13.06 -3.43
CA ALA A 120 7.49 -14.21 -2.61
C ALA A 120 8.99 -14.21 -2.28
N LEU A 121 9.84 -13.90 -3.27
CA LEU A 121 11.30 -13.82 -3.12
C LEU A 121 11.74 -12.65 -2.23
N THR A 122 10.96 -11.57 -2.17
CA THR A 122 11.21 -10.42 -1.29
C THR A 122 10.91 -10.75 0.18
N LEU A 123 10.02 -11.70 0.46
CA LEU A 123 9.58 -12.03 1.82
C LEU A 123 10.36 -13.16 2.50
N VAL A 124 11.21 -13.89 1.77
CA VAL A 124 11.91 -15.07 2.31
C VAL A 124 13.39 -14.79 2.57
N PRO A 125 14.02 -15.48 3.55
CA PRO A 125 15.46 -15.33 3.79
C PRO A 125 16.30 -15.63 2.54
N LEU A 126 17.33 -14.81 2.31
CA LEU A 126 18.15 -14.86 1.10
C LEU A 126 19.14 -16.03 1.01
N ALA A 127 19.29 -16.83 2.07
CA ALA A 127 20.33 -17.87 2.17
C ALA A 127 20.37 -18.82 0.95
N ALA A 128 19.22 -19.12 0.35
CA ALA A 128 19.11 -20.00 -0.81
C ALA A 128 18.77 -19.28 -2.13
N THR A 129 18.52 -17.96 -2.12
CA THR A 129 18.03 -17.20 -3.27
C THR A 129 18.96 -16.07 -3.72
N GLU A 130 19.90 -15.63 -2.86
CA GLU A 130 20.75 -14.46 -3.12
C GLU A 130 21.53 -14.55 -4.43
N ALA A 131 22.14 -15.70 -4.72
CA ALA A 131 22.94 -15.89 -5.93
C ALA A 131 22.11 -15.70 -7.21
N THR A 132 20.90 -16.27 -7.25
CA THR A 132 19.98 -16.12 -8.37
C THR A 132 19.46 -14.70 -8.50
N LEU A 133 19.16 -14.03 -7.38
CA LEU A 133 18.73 -12.64 -7.41
C LEU A 133 19.86 -11.72 -7.90
N ARG A 134 21.11 -11.94 -7.49
CA ARG A 134 22.26 -11.18 -8.02
C ARG A 134 22.46 -11.42 -9.52
N ALA A 135 22.30 -12.66 -9.98
CA ALA A 135 22.36 -12.96 -11.41
C ALA A 135 21.21 -12.30 -12.18
N ALA A 136 20.00 -12.29 -11.63
CA ALA A 136 18.84 -11.61 -12.22
C ALA A 136 19.02 -10.08 -12.25
N LEU A 137 19.63 -9.49 -11.23
CA LEU A 137 19.99 -8.07 -11.21
C LEU A 137 21.00 -7.71 -12.31
N ALA A 138 22.03 -8.54 -12.49
CA ALA A 138 23.11 -8.25 -13.44
C ALA A 138 22.78 -8.61 -14.90
N HIS A 139 21.97 -9.65 -15.11
CA HIS A 139 21.80 -10.28 -16.44
C HIS A 139 20.35 -10.60 -16.80
N GLY A 140 19.39 -10.36 -15.90
CA GLY A 140 17.97 -10.57 -16.18
C GLY A 140 17.38 -9.51 -17.10
N SER A 141 16.10 -9.70 -17.47
CA SER A 141 15.35 -8.61 -18.11
C SER A 141 15.15 -7.45 -17.11
N PRO A 142 14.82 -6.22 -17.57
CA PRO A 142 14.60 -5.09 -16.68
C PRO A 142 13.61 -5.38 -15.53
N GLN A 143 12.53 -6.12 -15.81
CA GLN A 143 11.56 -6.53 -14.79
C GLN A 143 12.17 -7.50 -13.75
N HIS A 144 13.01 -8.46 -14.16
CA HIS A 144 13.70 -9.35 -13.22
C HIS A 144 14.73 -8.59 -12.40
N ALA A 145 15.46 -7.67 -13.03
CA ALA A 145 16.43 -6.84 -12.36
C ALA A 145 15.76 -5.93 -11.31
N ALA A 146 14.59 -5.36 -11.60
CA ALA A 146 13.85 -4.54 -10.64
C ALA A 146 13.34 -5.36 -9.44
N TRP A 147 12.77 -6.55 -9.66
CA TRP A 147 12.37 -7.45 -8.56
C TRP A 147 13.57 -7.93 -7.73
N ALA A 148 14.67 -8.28 -8.40
CA ALA A 148 15.90 -8.65 -7.72
C ALA A 148 16.49 -7.50 -6.90
N ALA A 149 16.48 -6.28 -7.46
CA ALA A 149 16.90 -5.09 -6.75
C ALA A 149 16.05 -4.86 -5.50
N LEU A 150 14.73 -5.00 -5.61
CA LEU A 150 13.82 -4.84 -4.49
C LEU A 150 14.05 -5.89 -3.40
N ALA A 151 14.15 -7.17 -3.75
CA ALA A 151 14.41 -8.23 -2.78
C ALA A 151 15.77 -8.03 -2.08
N LEU A 152 16.84 -7.78 -2.84
CA LEU A 152 18.16 -7.53 -2.27
C LEU A 152 18.17 -6.26 -1.39
N ALA A 153 17.49 -5.20 -1.80
CA ALA A 153 17.35 -3.97 -1.03
C ALA A 153 16.59 -4.17 0.28
N HIS A 154 15.48 -4.91 0.25
CA HIS A 154 14.67 -5.22 1.42
C HIS A 154 15.48 -5.92 2.51
N HIS A 155 16.42 -6.77 2.12
CA HIS A 155 17.33 -7.48 3.02
C HIS A 155 18.65 -6.75 3.31
N GLY A 156 18.84 -5.52 2.82
CA GLY A 156 20.07 -4.75 3.02
C GLY A 156 21.30 -5.38 2.33
N ARG A 157 21.10 -6.10 1.22
CA ARG A 157 22.14 -6.81 0.45
C ARG A 157 22.48 -6.15 -0.89
N LEU A 158 21.85 -5.02 -1.21
CA LEU A 158 22.14 -4.22 -2.39
C LEU A 158 22.90 -2.95 -1.97
N ASP A 159 23.99 -2.66 -2.68
CA ASP A 159 24.70 -1.37 -2.54
C ASP A 159 23.79 -0.26 -3.11
N PRO A 160 23.49 0.81 -2.34
CA PRO A 160 22.75 1.97 -2.85
C PRO A 160 23.35 2.56 -4.14
N ALA A 161 24.67 2.47 -4.33
CA ALA A 161 25.39 2.99 -5.50
C ALA A 161 25.53 1.97 -6.65
N ALA A 162 24.87 0.81 -6.56
CA ALA A 162 24.94 -0.21 -7.61
C ALA A 162 24.48 0.36 -8.97
N PRO A 163 25.30 0.26 -10.04
CA PRO A 163 24.95 0.77 -11.36
C PRO A 163 23.71 0.08 -11.95
N GLU A 164 23.46 -1.17 -11.59
CA GLU A 164 22.28 -1.93 -12.00
C GLU A 164 21.00 -1.30 -11.49
N LEU A 165 20.99 -0.80 -10.23
CA LEU A 165 19.86 -0.05 -9.68
C LEU A 165 19.67 1.29 -10.42
N ALA A 166 20.77 2.01 -10.66
CA ALA A 166 20.72 3.27 -11.40
C ALA A 166 20.09 3.11 -12.80
N GLY A 167 20.38 1.99 -13.48
CA GLY A 167 19.84 1.69 -14.80
C GLY A 167 18.33 1.46 -14.84
N VAL A 168 17.71 1.01 -13.74
CA VAL A 168 16.26 0.72 -13.70
C VAL A 168 15.40 1.85 -13.11
N LEU A 169 15.99 2.84 -12.42
CA LEU A 169 15.26 3.97 -11.80
C LEU A 169 14.56 4.90 -12.81
N LEU A 170 15.07 4.96 -14.04
CA LEU A 170 14.57 5.81 -15.12
C LEU A 170 14.02 4.99 -16.30
N HIS A 171 13.72 3.71 -16.06
CA HIS A 171 13.22 2.84 -17.11
C HIS A 171 11.85 3.32 -17.62
N GLU A 172 11.62 3.21 -18.93
CA GLU A 172 10.37 3.68 -19.58
C GLU A 172 9.14 2.86 -19.19
N GLN A 173 9.36 1.60 -18.82
CA GLN A 173 8.29 0.71 -18.33
C GLN A 173 7.99 1.04 -16.86
N ALA A 174 6.74 1.44 -16.60
CA ALA A 174 6.31 1.94 -15.32
C ALA A 174 6.48 0.93 -14.16
N ASP A 175 6.23 -0.36 -14.41
CA ASP A 175 6.40 -1.44 -13.43
C ASP A 175 7.87 -1.64 -13.04
N VAL A 176 8.80 -1.46 -13.98
CA VAL A 176 10.25 -1.52 -13.71
C VAL A 176 10.69 -0.34 -12.85
N ALA A 177 10.34 0.89 -13.26
CA ALA A 177 10.73 2.09 -12.55
C ALA A 177 10.09 2.18 -11.14
N GLU A 178 8.81 1.84 -11.01
CA GLU A 178 8.10 1.83 -9.73
C GLU A 178 8.75 0.88 -8.71
N LEU A 179 9.10 -0.35 -9.13
CA LEU A 179 9.82 -1.31 -8.30
C LEU A 179 11.23 -0.82 -7.93
N ALA A 180 11.95 -0.20 -8.87
CA ALA A 180 13.26 0.38 -8.60
C ALA A 180 13.20 1.49 -7.54
N TRP A 181 12.18 2.34 -7.57
CA TRP A 181 11.98 3.38 -6.56
C TRP A 181 11.55 2.81 -5.20
N ARG A 182 10.80 1.71 -5.17
CA ARG A 182 10.56 0.93 -3.93
C ARG A 182 11.84 0.32 -3.38
N ALA A 183 12.74 -0.17 -4.24
CA ALA A 183 14.06 -0.64 -3.80
C ALA A 183 14.90 0.51 -3.21
N ALA A 184 14.91 1.68 -3.87
CA ALA A 184 15.59 2.87 -3.37
C ALA A 184 15.04 3.32 -2.00
N LEU A 185 13.72 3.22 -1.77
CA LEU A 185 13.10 3.50 -0.47
C LEU A 185 13.63 2.60 0.66
N CYS A 186 13.95 1.33 0.37
CA CYS A 186 14.54 0.42 1.35
C CYS A 186 16.01 0.74 1.66
N LEU A 187 16.75 1.28 0.69
CA LEU A 187 18.19 1.54 0.79
C LEU A 187 18.51 2.92 1.36
N ASP A 188 17.79 3.93 0.89
CA ASP A 188 18.25 5.29 0.99
C ASP A 188 18.02 5.88 2.38
N THR A 189 19.05 6.58 2.84
CA THR A 189 18.97 7.48 3.98
C THR A 189 18.97 8.93 3.49
N ARG A 190 18.69 9.89 4.38
CA ARG A 190 18.81 11.32 4.04
C ARG A 190 20.20 11.70 3.55
N GLN A 191 21.22 10.94 3.93
CA GLN A 191 22.62 11.14 3.55
C GLN A 191 23.09 10.12 2.51
N ALA A 192 22.18 9.63 1.65
CA ALA A 192 22.57 8.71 0.58
C ALA A 192 23.77 9.29 -0.20
N PRO A 193 24.85 8.50 -0.40
CA PRO A 193 26.11 9.01 -0.96
C PRO A 193 25.97 9.45 -2.42
N GLN A 194 24.92 9.00 -3.12
CA GLN A 194 24.66 9.33 -4.52
C GLN A 194 23.31 10.04 -4.66
N ALA A 195 23.29 11.14 -5.42
CA ALA A 195 22.06 11.81 -5.79
C ALA A 195 21.23 10.91 -6.74
N ARG A 196 19.99 10.60 -6.34
CA ARG A 196 19.03 9.90 -7.21
C ARG A 196 18.46 10.86 -8.27
N PRO A 197 18.02 10.36 -9.44
CA PRO A 197 17.51 11.20 -10.53
C PRO A 197 16.04 11.60 -10.31
N TYR A 198 15.71 12.16 -9.15
CA TYR A 198 14.34 12.53 -8.77
C TYR A 198 13.66 13.43 -9.81
N ALA A 199 14.34 14.48 -10.27
CA ALA A 199 13.77 15.46 -11.18
C ALA A 199 13.39 14.86 -12.55
N GLU A 200 14.12 13.85 -13.00
CA GLU A 200 13.82 13.14 -14.25
C GLU A 200 12.69 12.14 -14.04
N ALA A 201 12.73 11.36 -12.96
CA ALA A 201 11.71 10.38 -12.65
C ALA A 201 10.33 10.99 -12.35
N LEU A 202 10.26 12.21 -11.79
CA LEU A 202 9.00 12.93 -11.57
C LEU A 202 8.30 13.36 -12.87
N ARG A 203 8.99 13.32 -14.02
CA ARG A 203 8.41 13.59 -15.34
C ARG A 203 7.82 12.35 -15.99
N HIS A 204 7.89 11.19 -15.33
CA HIS A 204 7.34 9.95 -15.85
C HIS A 204 5.82 10.09 -16.07
N PRO A 205 5.27 9.57 -17.19
CA PRO A 205 3.85 9.73 -17.51
C PRO A 205 2.94 8.90 -16.58
N ASP A 206 3.41 7.74 -16.12
CA ASP A 206 2.63 6.88 -15.21
C ASP A 206 2.65 7.44 -13.77
N PRO A 207 1.48 7.71 -13.16
CA PRO A 207 1.38 8.27 -11.81
C PRO A 207 1.92 7.34 -10.73
N ARG A 208 1.94 6.01 -10.94
CA ARG A 208 2.49 5.06 -9.95
C ARG A 208 3.99 5.25 -9.76
N VAL A 209 4.71 5.57 -10.84
CA VAL A 209 6.14 5.90 -10.76
C VAL A 209 6.34 7.21 -10.01
N VAL A 210 5.56 8.24 -10.36
CA VAL A 210 5.62 9.54 -9.66
C VAL A 210 5.35 9.38 -8.17
N ASP A 211 4.35 8.60 -7.78
CA ASP A 211 4.03 8.33 -6.38
C ASP A 211 5.15 7.58 -5.66
N ALA A 212 5.78 6.57 -6.29
CA ALA A 212 6.92 5.86 -5.74
C ALA A 212 8.15 6.78 -5.56
N VAL A 213 8.39 7.68 -6.53
CA VAL A 213 9.47 8.68 -6.48
C VAL A 213 9.23 9.67 -5.34
N LEU A 214 8.00 10.20 -5.23
CA LEU A 214 7.59 11.10 -4.16
C LEU A 214 7.73 10.40 -2.81
N GLN A 215 7.29 9.15 -2.70
CA GLN A 215 7.44 8.38 -1.49
C GLN A 215 8.91 8.23 -1.09
N ALA A 216 9.79 7.84 -2.01
CA ALA A 216 11.22 7.78 -1.75
C ALA A 216 11.78 9.14 -1.29
N ALA A 217 11.36 10.24 -1.92
CA ALA A 217 11.79 11.60 -1.55
C ALA A 217 11.30 12.02 -0.15
N VAL A 218 10.06 11.67 0.21
CA VAL A 218 9.46 11.93 1.53
C VAL A 218 10.24 11.23 2.63
N TRP A 219 10.47 9.93 2.48
CA TRP A 219 11.11 9.10 3.52
C TRP A 219 12.63 9.26 3.61
N THR A 220 13.25 9.84 2.57
CA THR A 220 14.63 10.32 2.62
C THR A 220 14.74 11.78 3.06
N GLY A 221 13.62 12.49 3.23
CA GLY A 221 13.59 13.85 3.76
C GLY A 221 14.24 14.88 2.84
N GLN A 222 13.97 14.78 1.53
CA GLN A 222 14.55 15.66 0.52
C GLN A 222 14.12 17.12 0.72
N PRO A 223 15.06 18.09 0.75
CA PRO A 223 14.76 19.48 1.11
C PRO A 223 13.95 20.23 0.04
N TRP A 224 14.06 19.85 -1.23
CA TRP A 224 13.34 20.45 -2.36
C TRP A 224 11.87 19.99 -2.45
N LEU A 225 11.49 18.98 -1.67
CA LEU A 225 10.21 18.29 -1.80
C LEU A 225 9.00 19.20 -1.54
N PRO A 226 8.94 20.05 -0.49
CA PRO A 226 7.76 20.87 -0.23
C PRO A 226 7.38 21.79 -1.40
N ASP A 227 8.36 22.36 -2.08
CA ASP A 227 8.14 23.24 -3.23
C ASP A 227 7.63 22.45 -4.44
N THR A 228 8.19 21.26 -4.64
CA THR A 228 7.78 20.34 -5.71
C THR A 228 6.36 19.83 -5.49
N LEU A 229 5.99 19.46 -4.25
CA LEU A 229 4.62 19.05 -3.91
C LEU A 229 3.61 20.15 -4.20
N ARG A 230 3.92 21.42 -3.87
CA ARG A 230 3.04 22.55 -4.17
C ARG A 230 2.85 22.76 -5.67
N HIS A 231 3.91 22.60 -6.46
CA HIS A 231 3.83 22.71 -7.91
C HIS A 231 3.01 21.58 -8.53
N LEU A 232 3.28 20.33 -8.12
CA LEU A 232 2.59 19.15 -8.62
C LEU A 232 1.10 19.14 -8.23
N ALA A 233 0.77 19.52 -6.99
CA ALA A 233 -0.62 19.55 -6.50
C ALA A 233 -1.49 20.60 -7.22
N ALA A 234 -0.88 21.65 -7.77
CA ALA A 234 -1.59 22.66 -8.55
C ALA A 234 -1.96 22.19 -9.97
N ALA A 235 -1.44 21.05 -10.43
CA ALA A 235 -1.82 20.47 -11.71
C ALA A 235 -3.30 20.04 -11.70
N PRO A 236 -3.97 19.98 -12.87
CA PRO A 236 -5.39 19.61 -12.95
C PRO A 236 -5.69 18.24 -12.34
N ASP A 237 -4.81 17.27 -12.54
CA ASP A 237 -4.91 15.91 -11.98
C ASP A 237 -4.64 15.86 -10.46
N GLY A 238 -4.28 16.99 -9.84
CA GLY A 238 -4.06 17.09 -8.40
C GLY A 238 -2.94 16.18 -7.91
N ARG A 239 -2.03 15.75 -8.79
CA ARG A 239 -0.95 14.82 -8.46
C ARG A 239 -0.18 15.34 -7.24
N ALA A 240 0.08 14.48 -6.26
CA ALA A 240 0.72 14.83 -5.01
C ALA A 240 -0.07 15.69 -3.99
N LEU A 241 -1.33 16.09 -4.26
CA LEU A 241 -2.14 16.83 -3.26
C LEU A 241 -2.32 16.05 -1.96
N GLY A 242 -2.44 14.72 -2.04
CA GLY A 242 -2.46 13.86 -0.85
C GLY A 242 -1.20 13.97 0.01
N TRP A 243 -0.01 13.99 -0.62
CA TRP A 243 1.26 14.22 0.09
C TRP A 243 1.36 15.65 0.62
N LEU A 244 0.91 16.64 -0.14
CA LEU A 244 0.87 18.02 0.32
C LEU A 244 -0.03 18.18 1.56
N ALA A 245 -1.21 17.56 1.58
CA ALA A 245 -2.11 17.53 2.74
C ALA A 245 -1.48 16.84 3.95
N ALA A 246 -0.84 15.68 3.74
CA ALA A 246 -0.16 14.91 4.78
C ALA A 246 1.00 15.68 5.44
N LEU A 247 1.70 16.51 4.67
CA LEU A 247 2.97 17.15 5.06
C LEU A 247 2.87 18.65 5.35
N ALA A 248 1.72 19.27 5.06
CA ALA A 248 1.50 20.70 5.27
C ALA A 248 1.82 21.12 6.71
N GLN A 249 2.65 22.15 6.86
CA GLN A 249 2.89 22.82 8.14
C GLN A 249 1.68 23.70 8.49
N PRO A 250 1.41 23.98 9.79
CA PRO A 250 0.22 24.73 10.22
C PRO A 250 -0.03 26.01 9.42
N ALA A 251 1.02 26.81 9.17
CA ALA A 251 0.92 28.07 8.42
C ALA A 251 0.45 27.94 6.96
N GLY A 252 0.53 26.74 6.37
CA GLY A 252 0.13 26.47 4.99
C GLY A 252 -1.14 25.63 4.84
N GLN A 253 -1.75 25.18 5.95
CA GLN A 253 -2.89 24.25 5.90
C GLN A 253 -4.11 24.85 5.21
N ASP A 254 -4.41 26.14 5.43
CA ASP A 254 -5.58 26.81 4.82
C ASP A 254 -5.46 26.87 3.29
N ALA A 255 -4.27 27.14 2.77
CA ALA A 255 -4.03 27.16 1.32
C ALA A 255 -4.19 25.77 0.69
N VAL A 256 -3.79 24.71 1.40
CA VAL A 256 -4.00 23.33 0.95
C VAL A 256 -5.48 22.96 1.01
N LEU A 257 -6.18 23.36 2.07
CA LEU A 257 -7.62 23.13 2.21
C LEU A 257 -8.43 23.80 1.10
N ALA A 258 -8.04 25.00 0.68
CA ALA A 258 -8.64 25.65 -0.48
C ALA A 258 -8.45 24.82 -1.76
N GLN A 259 -7.28 24.23 -2.00
CA GLN A 259 -7.07 23.33 -3.15
C GLN A 259 -7.89 22.05 -3.06
N ILE A 260 -8.07 21.50 -1.85
CA ILE A 260 -8.95 20.35 -1.59
C ILE A 260 -10.40 20.69 -1.92
N ALA A 261 -10.87 21.91 -1.61
CA ALA A 261 -12.21 22.36 -1.91
C ALA A 261 -12.52 22.43 -3.43
N GLU A 262 -11.49 22.52 -4.28
CA GLU A 262 -11.62 22.50 -5.74
C GLU A 262 -11.59 21.09 -6.35
N ARG A 263 -11.38 20.04 -5.53
CA ARG A 263 -11.33 18.65 -6.02
C ARG A 263 -12.73 18.07 -6.28
N PRO A 264 -12.83 16.95 -7.03
CA PRO A 264 -14.08 16.18 -7.12
C PRO A 264 -14.66 15.86 -5.74
N ALA A 265 -15.99 15.87 -5.63
CA ALA A 265 -16.72 15.73 -4.38
C ALA A 265 -16.28 14.51 -3.54
N ALA A 266 -16.03 13.37 -4.20
CA ALA A 266 -15.61 12.13 -3.55
C ALA A 266 -14.25 12.22 -2.84
N GLU A 267 -13.34 13.10 -3.30
CA GLU A 267 -11.97 13.18 -2.80
C GLU A 267 -11.82 14.14 -1.60
N ARG A 268 -12.74 15.10 -1.44
CA ARG A 268 -12.55 16.22 -0.51
C ARG A 268 -12.43 15.78 0.94
N GLY A 269 -13.33 14.89 1.39
CA GLY A 269 -13.33 14.39 2.77
C GLY A 269 -12.07 13.60 3.14
N PRO A 270 -11.67 12.57 2.36
CA PRO A 270 -10.41 11.85 2.59
C PRO A 270 -9.17 12.75 2.59
N LEU A 271 -9.07 13.72 1.68
CA LEU A 271 -7.95 14.66 1.65
C LEU A 271 -7.96 15.62 2.85
N ALA A 272 -9.13 16.14 3.24
CA ALA A 272 -9.29 16.95 4.44
C ALA A 272 -8.92 16.16 5.70
N ALA A 273 -9.24 14.86 5.76
CA ALA A 273 -8.82 13.99 6.85
C ALA A 273 -7.32 13.74 6.91
N ARG A 274 -6.61 13.64 5.77
CA ARG A 274 -5.14 13.62 5.77
C ARG A 274 -4.57 14.93 6.31
N LEU A 275 -5.18 16.08 5.99
CA LEU A 275 -4.78 17.39 6.51
C LEU A 275 -5.01 17.50 8.02
N GLY A 276 -6.17 17.05 8.51
CA GLY A 276 -6.51 16.91 9.93
C GLY A 276 -6.59 18.21 10.73
N SER A 277 -6.55 19.38 10.09
CA SER A 277 -6.58 20.66 10.79
C SER A 277 -7.97 20.97 11.36
N PHE A 278 -8.05 21.92 12.30
CA PHE A 278 -9.33 22.40 12.81
C PHE A 278 -10.23 23.00 11.71
N GLN A 279 -9.64 23.74 10.77
CA GLN A 279 -10.34 24.31 9.62
C GLN A 279 -10.83 23.21 8.66
N ALA A 280 -10.09 22.11 8.53
CA ALA A 280 -10.54 20.94 7.79
C ALA A 280 -11.77 20.30 8.46
N LEU A 281 -11.79 20.21 9.80
CA LEU A 281 -12.96 19.78 10.57
C LEU A 281 -14.18 20.69 10.35
N GLU A 282 -13.99 22.02 10.37
CA GLU A 282 -15.07 22.99 10.06
C GLU A 282 -15.59 22.79 8.63
N SER A 283 -14.68 22.59 7.67
CA SER A 283 -15.04 22.40 6.27
C SER A 283 -15.79 21.09 6.02
N VAL A 284 -15.36 19.96 6.61
CA VAL A 284 -16.11 18.71 6.44
C VAL A 284 -17.48 18.81 7.09
N LEU A 285 -17.63 19.46 8.25
CA LEU A 285 -18.94 19.65 8.87
C LEU A 285 -19.87 20.49 7.98
N ALA A 286 -19.33 21.52 7.32
CA ALA A 286 -20.07 22.31 6.34
C ALA A 286 -20.43 21.47 5.10
N TRP A 287 -19.50 20.67 4.57
CA TRP A 287 -19.73 19.81 3.40
C TRP A 287 -20.72 18.68 3.66
N MET A 288 -20.82 18.17 4.90
CA MET A 288 -21.87 17.21 5.29
C MET A 288 -23.28 17.78 5.10
N ALA A 289 -23.44 19.11 5.12
CA ALA A 289 -24.72 19.78 4.88
C ALA A 289 -24.98 20.12 3.41
N SER A 290 -24.12 19.66 2.50
CA SER A 290 -24.29 19.83 1.06
C SER A 290 -25.49 19.05 0.54
N ASP A 291 -26.19 19.62 -0.45
CA ASP A 291 -27.23 18.92 -1.22
C ASP A 291 -26.63 17.90 -2.20
N ASP A 292 -25.31 17.96 -2.48
CA ASP A 292 -24.59 16.92 -3.23
C ASP A 292 -24.32 15.71 -2.32
N PRO A 293 -24.98 14.55 -2.56
CA PRO A 293 -24.82 13.37 -1.73
C PRO A 293 -23.41 12.77 -1.78
N ARG A 294 -22.68 12.92 -2.89
CA ARG A 294 -21.29 12.44 -2.99
C ARG A 294 -20.38 13.26 -2.07
N LEU A 295 -20.56 14.58 -2.05
CA LEU A 295 -19.83 15.46 -1.16
C LEU A 295 -20.19 15.20 0.31
N ALA A 296 -21.48 15.06 0.62
CA ALA A 296 -21.93 14.79 1.99
C ALA A 296 -21.40 13.44 2.51
N ALA A 297 -21.40 12.39 1.69
CA ALA A 297 -20.84 11.08 2.04
C ALA A 297 -19.31 11.14 2.21
N SER A 298 -18.59 11.78 1.28
CA SER A 298 -17.15 11.98 1.39
C SER A 298 -16.80 12.75 2.67
N ALA A 299 -17.53 13.82 2.97
CA ALA A 299 -17.35 14.61 4.18
C ALA A 299 -17.62 13.80 5.47
N THR A 300 -18.59 12.88 5.44
CA THR A 300 -18.88 11.95 6.55
C THR A 300 -17.69 11.01 6.80
N LEU A 301 -17.07 10.46 5.73
CA LEU A 301 -15.83 9.70 5.85
C LEU A 301 -14.71 10.55 6.48
N GLY A 302 -14.56 11.80 6.01
CA GLY A 302 -13.58 12.74 6.55
C GLY A 302 -13.79 13.03 8.04
N TRP A 303 -15.04 13.29 8.45
CA TRP A 303 -15.44 13.50 9.84
C TRP A 303 -15.09 12.28 10.71
N ASN A 304 -15.52 11.10 10.31
CA ASN A 304 -15.28 9.85 11.05
C ASN A 304 -13.78 9.57 11.20
N ARG A 305 -12.99 9.85 10.14
CA ARG A 305 -11.54 9.67 10.15
C ARG A 305 -10.82 10.67 11.05
N MET A 306 -11.22 11.94 11.09
CA MET A 306 -10.56 12.93 11.94
C MET A 306 -10.98 12.82 13.40
N THR A 307 -12.28 12.68 13.67
CA THR A 307 -12.85 12.73 15.02
C THR A 307 -12.82 11.38 15.73
N GLY A 308 -12.80 10.27 14.99
CA GLY A 308 -13.01 8.93 15.53
C GLY A 308 -14.46 8.66 15.99
N LEU A 309 -15.36 9.62 15.79
CA LEU A 309 -16.77 9.52 16.14
C LEU A 309 -17.56 9.15 14.90
N ASN A 310 -18.53 8.25 15.04
CA ASN A 310 -19.42 7.88 13.95
C ASN A 310 -20.50 8.96 13.77
N ALA A 311 -20.60 9.52 12.57
CA ALA A 311 -21.70 10.39 12.12
C ALA A 311 -22.50 9.79 10.96
N ASP A 312 -22.47 8.47 10.80
CA ASP A 312 -23.23 7.76 9.78
C ASP A 312 -24.73 7.86 10.09
N GLY A 313 -25.50 8.24 9.07
CA GLY A 313 -26.95 8.28 9.07
C GLY A 313 -27.53 7.21 8.15
N ILE A 314 -28.31 7.66 7.17
CA ILE A 314 -28.98 6.75 6.22
C ILE A 314 -28.05 6.29 5.11
N ARG A 315 -28.22 5.05 4.67
CA ARG A 315 -27.64 4.59 3.41
C ARG A 315 -28.43 5.18 2.26
N GLY A 316 -27.73 5.88 1.37
CA GLY A 316 -28.24 6.39 0.13
C GLY A 316 -27.56 5.71 -1.05
N VAL A 317 -27.92 6.15 -2.23
CA VAL A 317 -27.36 5.66 -3.49
C VAL A 317 -26.81 6.85 -4.23
N SER A 318 -25.65 6.68 -4.83
CA SER A 318 -25.03 7.75 -5.59
C SER A 318 -25.84 8.08 -6.84
N PRO A 319 -26.04 9.37 -7.17
CA PRO A 319 -26.69 9.75 -8.42
C PRO A 319 -25.92 9.21 -9.62
N ALA A 320 -26.65 8.63 -10.58
CA ALA A 320 -26.11 8.32 -11.89
C ALA A 320 -25.76 9.64 -12.60
N GLY A 321 -24.55 9.72 -13.17
CA GLY A 321 -24.17 10.85 -14.02
C GLY A 321 -24.86 10.76 -15.38
N ASP A 322 -24.91 11.88 -16.11
CA ASP A 322 -25.53 11.96 -17.45
C ASP A 322 -24.86 11.04 -18.49
N GLU A 323 -23.63 10.58 -18.22
CA GLU A 323 -22.86 9.60 -19.02
C GLU A 323 -22.57 8.30 -18.24
N ALA A 324 -23.43 7.89 -17.29
CA ALA A 324 -23.20 6.69 -16.50
C ALA A 324 -23.19 5.43 -17.37
N ASP A 325 -22.20 4.55 -17.13
CA ASP A 325 -22.15 3.20 -17.67
C ASP A 325 -23.47 2.47 -17.35
N PRO A 326 -24.13 1.82 -18.33
CA PRO A 326 -25.34 1.02 -18.08
C PRO A 326 -25.21 0.03 -16.91
N LEU A 327 -24.02 -0.51 -16.64
CA LEU A 327 -23.78 -1.40 -15.51
C LEU A 327 -23.84 -0.67 -14.14
N LEU A 328 -23.48 0.61 -14.09
CA LEU A 328 -23.58 1.43 -12.88
C LEU A 328 -25.03 1.84 -12.57
N LEU A 329 -25.93 1.77 -13.57
CA LEU A 329 -27.37 1.92 -13.35
C LEU A 329 -27.95 0.68 -12.63
N ASP A 330 -27.44 -0.51 -12.94
CA ASP A 330 -27.89 -1.78 -12.35
C ASP A 330 -27.28 -2.03 -10.96
N PHE A 331 -26.08 -1.50 -10.69
CA PHE A 331 -25.37 -1.64 -9.41
C PHE A 331 -24.86 -0.27 -8.91
N PRO A 332 -25.75 0.59 -8.42
CA PRO A 332 -25.35 1.95 -8.10
C PRO A 332 -24.55 1.97 -6.79
N GLU A 333 -23.59 2.90 -6.72
CA GLU A 333 -22.68 3.05 -5.59
C GLU A 333 -23.45 3.39 -4.31
N GLU A 334 -23.35 2.54 -3.28
CA GLU A 334 -23.92 2.83 -1.96
C GLU A 334 -23.14 3.95 -1.28
N LEU A 335 -23.86 4.98 -0.84
CA LEU A 335 -23.33 6.09 -0.06
C LEU A 335 -23.83 6.02 1.38
N VAL A 336 -22.99 6.40 2.33
CA VAL A 336 -23.42 6.63 3.72
C VAL A 336 -23.58 8.13 3.91
N LEU A 337 -24.82 8.59 4.02
CA LEU A 337 -25.12 10.00 4.24
C LEU A 337 -25.02 10.36 5.73
N PRO A 338 -24.69 11.63 6.06
CA PRO A 338 -24.48 12.04 7.44
C PRO A 338 -25.76 12.09 8.27
N ASP A 339 -25.66 11.70 9.54
CA ASP A 339 -26.55 12.15 10.60
C ASP A 339 -26.07 13.55 11.07
N LEU A 340 -26.56 14.58 10.38
CA LEU A 340 -26.19 15.97 10.64
C LEU A 340 -26.50 16.45 12.07
N PRO A 341 -27.68 16.18 12.65
CA PRO A 341 -27.93 16.51 14.06
C PRO A 341 -26.90 15.89 15.00
N LYS A 342 -26.55 14.61 14.82
CA LYS A 342 -25.54 13.93 15.62
C LYS A 342 -24.15 14.54 15.45
N ALA A 343 -23.74 14.84 14.22
CA ALA A 343 -22.44 15.49 13.94
C ALA A 343 -22.33 16.87 14.60
N ARG A 344 -23.41 17.69 14.54
CA ARG A 344 -23.47 19.00 15.20
C ARG A 344 -23.42 18.88 16.72
N GLN A 345 -24.12 17.91 17.30
CA GLN A 345 -24.04 17.65 18.74
C GLN A 345 -22.61 17.28 19.18
N GLN A 346 -21.95 16.41 18.40
CA GLN A 346 -20.54 16.04 18.63
C GLN A 346 -19.61 17.25 18.50
N TRP A 347 -19.86 18.11 17.52
CA TRP A 347 -19.16 19.38 17.34
C TRP A 347 -19.25 20.28 18.57
N ASP A 348 -20.45 20.59 19.00
CA ASP A 348 -20.67 21.48 20.15
C ASP A 348 -20.01 20.93 21.43
N ALA A 349 -19.99 19.60 21.60
CA ALA A 349 -19.38 18.95 22.75
C ALA A 349 -17.84 18.93 22.75
N GLN A 350 -17.20 18.90 21.58
CA GLN A 350 -15.75 18.66 21.45
C GLN A 350 -14.98 19.81 20.78
N ARG A 351 -15.65 20.86 20.30
CA ARG A 351 -15.02 21.97 19.53
C ARG A 351 -13.79 22.55 20.19
N ALA A 352 -13.88 22.87 21.49
CA ALA A 352 -12.76 23.48 22.22
C ALA A 352 -11.53 22.57 22.25
N ARG A 353 -11.72 21.24 22.36
CA ARG A 353 -10.65 20.25 22.26
C ARG A 353 -10.04 20.26 20.87
N TRP A 354 -10.86 20.20 19.82
CA TRP A 354 -10.35 20.15 18.45
C TRP A 354 -9.62 21.42 18.02
N GLN A 355 -10.08 22.58 18.49
CA GLN A 355 -9.43 23.85 18.25
C GLN A 355 -8.03 23.94 18.91
N ALA A 356 -7.83 23.25 20.04
CA ALA A 356 -6.56 23.24 20.74
C ALA A 356 -5.49 22.33 20.09
N GLY A 357 -5.89 21.43 19.19
CA GLY A 357 -4.98 20.53 18.49
C GLY A 357 -4.62 20.99 17.08
N LEU A 358 -3.58 20.39 16.51
CA LEU A 358 -3.04 20.79 15.20
C LEU A 358 -3.36 19.80 14.08
N ARG A 359 -3.40 18.49 14.38
CA ARG A 359 -3.70 17.48 13.36
C ARG A 359 -4.44 16.28 13.94
N TRP A 360 -5.72 16.15 13.64
CA TRP A 360 -6.60 15.14 14.18
C TRP A 360 -6.70 13.90 13.28
N SER A 361 -6.54 12.73 13.89
CA SER A 361 -6.89 11.44 13.32
C SER A 361 -7.47 10.55 14.41
N ARG A 362 -8.67 9.99 14.14
CA ARG A 362 -9.44 9.13 15.04
C ARG A 362 -9.58 9.70 16.46
N GLY A 363 -9.72 11.03 16.56
CA GLY A 363 -9.87 11.74 17.83
C GLY A 363 -8.56 12.00 18.58
N HIS A 364 -7.41 11.69 17.98
CA HIS A 364 -6.09 11.95 18.55
C HIS A 364 -5.38 13.07 17.78
N ASP A 365 -4.75 14.00 18.50
CA ASP A 365 -3.80 14.92 17.87
C ASP A 365 -2.47 14.18 17.62
N ILE A 366 -2.11 14.05 16.35
CA ILE A 366 -0.95 13.30 15.86
C ILE A 366 0.09 14.22 15.19
N GLN A 367 0.10 15.51 15.50
CA GLN A 367 1.07 16.44 14.90
C GLN A 367 2.49 16.17 15.39
N GLY A 368 2.71 16.20 16.71
CA GLY A 368 4.06 16.19 17.31
C GLY A 368 4.47 14.89 18.01
N SER A 369 3.51 14.05 18.39
CA SER A 369 3.78 12.76 19.04
C SER A 369 2.67 11.76 18.76
N LEU A 370 2.97 10.47 18.92
CA LEU A 370 1.99 9.41 18.70
C LEU A 370 1.92 8.50 19.94
N SER A 371 0.95 8.78 20.81
CA SER A 371 0.75 8.03 22.05
C SER A 371 0.45 6.55 21.79
N SER A 372 0.74 5.68 22.76
CA SER A 372 0.44 4.25 22.64
C SER A 372 -1.04 3.95 22.39
N GLU A 373 -1.93 4.85 22.83
CA GLU A 373 -3.36 4.76 22.53
C GLU A 373 -3.66 5.15 21.08
N ALA A 374 -3.14 6.29 20.61
CA ALA A 374 -3.31 6.71 19.23
C ALA A 374 -2.78 5.63 18.26
N GLN A 375 -1.63 5.02 18.55
CA GLN A 375 -1.06 3.93 17.73
C GLN A 375 -1.99 2.74 17.54
N ARG A 376 -2.92 2.48 18.48
CA ARG A 376 -3.88 1.38 18.37
C ARG A 376 -5.09 1.72 17.51
N TRP A 377 -5.44 3.00 17.39
CA TRP A 377 -6.71 3.42 16.84
C TRP A 377 -6.61 4.18 15.52
N ILE A 378 -5.49 4.84 15.23
CA ILE A 378 -5.33 5.54 13.95
C ILE A 378 -5.21 4.55 12.79
N ASP A 379 -5.69 4.98 11.63
CA ASP A 379 -5.56 4.22 10.39
C ASP A 379 -4.11 4.18 9.88
N LEU A 380 -3.81 3.19 9.04
CA LEU A 380 -2.47 2.98 8.48
C LEU A 380 -1.98 4.20 7.69
N GLN A 381 -2.85 4.84 6.90
CA GLN A 381 -2.49 6.06 6.17
C GLN A 381 -2.03 7.17 7.13
N ALA A 382 -2.79 7.44 8.19
CA ALA A 382 -2.40 8.42 9.22
C ALA A 382 -1.08 8.06 9.92
N ARG A 383 -0.83 6.77 10.17
CA ARG A 383 0.44 6.28 10.73
C ARG A 383 1.61 6.59 9.81
N TRP A 384 1.48 6.32 8.50
CA TRP A 384 2.53 6.59 7.54
C TRP A 384 2.73 8.07 7.30
N ASP A 385 1.66 8.87 7.26
CA ASP A 385 1.74 10.32 7.17
C ASP A 385 2.49 10.93 8.37
N PHE A 386 2.29 10.38 9.59
CA PHE A 386 3.06 10.77 10.78
C PHE A 386 4.56 10.46 10.64
N GLY A 387 4.92 9.25 10.21
CA GLY A 387 6.32 8.90 9.96
C GLY A 387 6.97 9.72 8.85
N ALA A 388 6.22 10.01 7.79
CA ALA A 388 6.62 10.85 6.68
C ALA A 388 6.94 12.30 7.11
N ARG A 389 6.08 12.91 7.94
CA ARG A 389 6.35 14.23 8.54
C ARG A 389 7.64 14.24 9.36
N ALA A 390 7.84 13.21 10.18
CA ALA A 390 9.06 13.08 10.97
C ALA A 390 10.30 12.92 10.08
N ALA A 391 10.23 12.08 9.04
CA ALA A 391 11.33 11.86 8.10
C ALA A 391 11.76 13.16 7.40
N LEU A 392 10.79 13.97 6.97
CA LEU A 392 11.03 15.28 6.37
C LEU A 392 11.70 16.26 7.37
N ALA A 393 11.27 16.22 8.63
CA ALA A 393 11.92 16.95 9.73
C ALA A 393 13.29 16.39 10.13
N GLY A 394 13.77 15.32 9.49
CA GLY A 394 15.07 14.70 9.76
C GLY A 394 15.06 13.68 10.90
N GLN A 395 13.89 13.25 11.34
CA GLN A 395 13.70 12.26 12.40
C GLN A 395 13.15 10.95 11.80
N ARG A 396 13.79 9.81 12.06
CA ARG A 396 13.27 8.49 11.66
C ARG A 396 12.71 7.76 12.88
N ILE A 397 11.42 7.98 13.14
CA ILE A 397 10.72 7.41 14.31
C ILE A 397 9.98 6.11 14.00
N ILE A 398 9.61 5.87 12.74
CA ILE A 398 9.07 4.60 12.24
C ILE A 398 9.71 4.29 10.87
N PRO A 399 9.82 3.01 10.48
CA PRO A 399 10.25 2.65 9.14
C PRO A 399 9.19 3.07 8.10
N PRO A 400 9.58 3.18 6.81
CA PRO A 400 8.62 3.35 5.73
C PRO A 400 7.64 2.15 5.66
N PRO A 401 6.51 2.30 4.94
CA PRO A 401 5.59 1.21 4.69
C PRO A 401 6.30 0.00 4.08
N PRO A 402 5.82 -1.24 4.33
CA PRO A 402 6.41 -2.43 3.75
C PRO A 402 6.43 -2.32 2.22
N PRO A 403 7.54 -2.71 1.56
CA PRO A 403 7.67 -2.50 0.14
C PRO A 403 6.85 -3.49 -0.68
N VAL A 404 6.41 -4.63 -0.13
CA VAL A 404 5.52 -5.62 -0.76
C VAL A 404 4.36 -5.97 0.17
#